data_AF-A0A3P5DJ30-F1
#
_entry.id   AF-A0A3P5DJ30-F1
#
_cell.length_a   1.000
_cell.length_b   1.000
_cell.length_c   1.000
_cell.angle_alpha   90.00
_cell.angle_beta   90.00
_cell.angle_gamma   90.00
#
_symmetry.space_group_name_H-M   'P 1'
#
loop_
_entity.id
_entity.type
_entity.pdbx_description
1 polymer ?
#
loop_
_entity_poly.entity_id
_entity_poly.type
_entity_poly.pdbx_seq_one_letter_code
_entity_poly.pdbx_strand_id
1 'polypeptide(L)'
;MHELNEQNIQYLTALNINIHKMLLSNITIEKSDLSYGYYFGCVLSNILCFESDLSNTIFSNGEINNLFIKKSNIFGTSFTNTMIKNLRCEDIMPGRWTTQLVNKHLGYRYTGVFKTLASIDDKPSRFEILIPLVQTLVRDNVKLNNDVYKELNKFMHDYDKTSSKMRKYLQSINECMLLIKI
;
A
#
# COMPACT_ATOMS: atom_id res chain seq x y z
N MET A 1 -17.55 -4.70 -21.07
CA MET A 1 -16.89 -4.35 -19.80
C MET A 1 -17.95 -3.69 -18.94
N HIS A 2 -18.23 -4.21 -17.74
CA HIS A 2 -19.25 -3.64 -16.85
C HIS A 2 -18.67 -2.47 -16.05
N GLU A 3 -19.50 -1.52 -15.65
CA GLU A 3 -19.08 -0.33 -14.91
C GLU A 3 -19.83 -0.20 -13.59
N LEU A 4 -19.11 0.21 -12.55
CA LEU A 4 -19.66 0.71 -11.30
C LEU A 4 -19.05 2.09 -11.06
N ASN A 5 -19.90 3.13 -11.10
CA ASN A 5 -19.49 4.52 -10.95
C ASN A 5 -20.25 5.20 -9.80
N GLU A 6 -19.63 6.20 -9.17
CA GLU A 6 -20.28 7.11 -8.21
C GLU A 6 -20.98 6.39 -7.05
N GLN A 7 -20.23 5.52 -6.37
CA GLN A 7 -20.73 4.77 -5.24
C GLN A 7 -20.09 5.22 -3.92
N ASN A 8 -20.88 5.19 -2.86
CA ASN A 8 -20.39 5.23 -1.50
C ASN A 8 -20.73 3.90 -0.82
N ILE A 9 -19.71 3.08 -0.60
CA ILE A 9 -19.80 1.75 -0.02
C ILE A 9 -19.29 1.83 1.40
N GLN A 10 -20.16 1.53 2.37
CA GLN A 10 -19.80 1.57 3.79
C GLN A 10 -20.15 0.25 4.47
N TYR A 11 -19.31 -0.21 5.39
CA TYR A 11 -19.54 -1.41 6.21
C TYR A 11 -19.80 -2.68 5.40
N LEU A 12 -19.27 -2.76 4.17
CA LEU A 12 -19.40 -3.94 3.34
C LEU A 12 -18.41 -5.00 3.82
N THR A 13 -18.90 -6.19 4.15
CA THR A 13 -18.06 -7.38 4.31
C THR A 13 -18.17 -8.24 3.06
N ALA A 14 -17.15 -8.19 2.22
CA ALA A 14 -17.07 -8.93 0.96
C ALA A 14 -15.73 -9.66 0.84
N LEU A 15 -15.46 -10.52 1.83
CA LEU A 15 -14.31 -11.42 1.86
C LEU A 15 -14.26 -12.29 0.60
N ASN A 16 -13.06 -12.46 0.03
CA ASN A 16 -12.85 -13.28 -1.18
C ASN A 16 -13.70 -12.84 -2.39
N ILE A 17 -14.15 -11.58 -2.42
CA ILE A 17 -14.91 -11.07 -3.57
C ILE A 17 -14.09 -11.23 -4.84
N ASN A 18 -14.74 -11.66 -5.92
CA ASN A 18 -14.09 -11.94 -7.17
C ASN A 18 -14.68 -11.09 -8.30
N ILE A 19 -13.90 -10.13 -8.79
CA ILE A 19 -14.33 -9.13 -9.77
C ILE A 19 -13.44 -9.26 -11.01
N HIS A 20 -14.09 -9.43 -12.17
CA HIS A 20 -13.42 -9.61 -13.46
C HIS A 20 -13.83 -8.52 -14.44
N LYS A 21 -12.83 -7.87 -15.04
CA LYS A 21 -13.00 -6.99 -16.20
C LYS A 21 -14.10 -5.93 -15.99
N MET A 22 -13.98 -5.20 -14.87
CA MET A 22 -14.87 -4.09 -14.52
C MET A 22 -14.15 -2.75 -14.53
N LEU A 23 -14.87 -1.70 -14.92
CA LEU A 23 -14.54 -0.32 -14.62
C LEU A 23 -15.12 0.05 -13.26
N LEU A 24 -14.26 0.48 -12.33
CA LEU A 24 -14.65 0.99 -11.02
C LEU A 24 -14.20 2.44 -10.95
N SER A 25 -15.14 3.38 -10.89
CA SER A 25 -14.86 4.81 -11.00
C SER A 25 -15.55 5.63 -9.91
N ASN A 26 -14.84 6.62 -9.35
CA ASN A 26 -15.39 7.56 -8.38
C ASN A 26 -16.10 6.88 -7.20
N ILE A 27 -15.46 5.84 -6.64
CA ILE A 27 -16.02 5.06 -5.53
C ILE A 27 -15.31 5.46 -4.24
N THR A 28 -16.10 5.73 -3.21
CA THR A 28 -15.62 5.81 -1.82
C THR A 28 -15.97 4.51 -1.10
N ILE A 29 -14.99 3.91 -0.45
CA ILE A 29 -15.11 2.67 0.33
C ILE A 29 -14.69 3.00 1.75
N GLU A 30 -15.58 2.78 2.72
CA GLU A 30 -15.32 3.10 4.12
C GLU A 30 -15.64 1.91 5.02
N LYS A 31 -14.78 1.66 6.02
CA LYS A 31 -15.03 0.67 7.09
C LYS A 31 -15.44 -0.70 6.58
N SER A 32 -14.91 -1.09 5.43
CA SER A 32 -15.30 -2.31 4.71
C SER A 32 -14.18 -3.35 4.79
N ASP A 33 -14.54 -4.61 4.70
CA ASP A 33 -13.61 -5.73 4.63
C ASP A 33 -13.68 -6.35 3.24
N LEU A 34 -12.62 -6.10 2.46
CA LEU A 34 -12.40 -6.59 1.10
C LEU A 34 -11.19 -7.53 1.06
N SER A 35 -10.77 -8.03 2.22
CA SER A 35 -9.59 -8.88 2.32
C SER A 35 -9.76 -10.16 1.50
N TYR A 36 -8.64 -10.65 0.97
CA TYR A 36 -8.58 -11.78 0.04
C TYR A 36 -9.37 -11.59 -1.27
N GLY A 37 -9.82 -10.37 -1.57
CA GLY A 37 -10.48 -10.07 -2.84
C GLY A 37 -9.56 -10.28 -4.04
N TYR A 38 -10.15 -10.64 -5.18
CA TYR A 38 -9.45 -10.84 -6.46
C TYR A 38 -10.07 -9.94 -7.54
N TYR A 39 -9.27 -9.01 -8.06
CA TYR A 39 -9.64 -8.01 -9.05
C TYR A 39 -8.81 -8.24 -10.32
N PHE A 40 -9.36 -8.98 -11.27
CA PHE A 40 -8.67 -9.36 -12.50
C PHE A 40 -9.10 -8.51 -13.68
N GLY A 41 -8.15 -7.90 -14.39
CA GLY A 41 -8.46 -7.09 -15.58
C GLY A 41 -9.31 -5.86 -15.29
N CYS A 42 -9.35 -5.40 -14.04
CA CYS A 42 -10.16 -4.26 -13.63
C CYS A 42 -9.41 -2.94 -13.85
N VAL A 43 -10.15 -1.88 -14.11
CA VAL A 43 -9.64 -0.50 -14.14
C VAL A 43 -10.26 0.24 -12.97
N LEU A 44 -9.43 0.69 -12.04
CA LEU A 44 -9.82 1.47 -10.88
C LEU A 44 -9.44 2.92 -11.12
N SER A 45 -10.41 3.83 -11.06
CA SER A 45 -10.22 5.25 -11.31
C SER A 45 -10.84 6.10 -10.19
N ASN A 46 -10.05 6.94 -9.53
CA ASN A 46 -10.50 7.82 -8.44
C ASN A 46 -11.19 7.03 -7.31
N ILE A 47 -10.49 6.03 -6.78
CA ILE A 47 -10.97 5.22 -5.68
C ILE A 47 -10.43 5.78 -4.36
N LEU A 48 -11.32 6.02 -3.41
CA LEU A 48 -10.98 6.41 -2.05
C LEU A 48 -11.31 5.26 -1.11
N CYS A 49 -10.34 4.81 -0.31
CA CYS A 49 -10.49 3.69 0.60
C CYS A 49 -10.06 4.07 2.02
N PHE A 50 -11.02 4.13 2.93
CA PHE A 50 -10.86 4.63 4.29
C PHE A 50 -11.16 3.56 5.32
N GLU A 51 -10.31 3.41 6.33
CA GLU A 51 -10.57 2.58 7.51
C GLU A 51 -10.98 1.14 7.16
N SER A 52 -10.46 0.60 6.06
CA SER A 52 -10.92 -0.67 5.46
C SER A 52 -9.81 -1.73 5.46
N ASP A 53 -10.18 -2.98 5.27
CA ASP A 53 -9.25 -4.09 5.13
C ASP A 53 -9.12 -4.52 3.66
N LEU A 54 -7.91 -4.38 3.11
CA LEU A 54 -7.49 -4.81 1.78
C LEU A 54 -6.40 -5.90 1.87
N SER A 55 -6.20 -6.49 3.05
CA SER A 55 -5.14 -7.46 3.25
C SER A 55 -5.32 -8.67 2.35
N ASN A 56 -4.21 -9.11 1.76
CA ASN A 56 -4.18 -10.19 0.77
C ASN A 56 -5.09 -9.99 -0.46
N THR A 57 -5.64 -8.79 -0.68
CA THR A 57 -6.36 -8.47 -1.92
C THR A 57 -5.39 -8.45 -3.10
N ILE A 58 -5.78 -9.00 -4.24
CA ILE A 58 -4.95 -9.09 -5.43
C ILE A 58 -5.59 -8.29 -6.55
N PHE A 59 -4.87 -7.28 -7.03
CA PHE A 59 -5.12 -6.60 -8.30
C PHE A 59 -4.20 -7.21 -9.34
N SER A 60 -4.78 -7.77 -10.41
CA SER A 60 -4.03 -8.50 -11.43
C SER A 60 -4.42 -8.10 -12.84
N ASN A 61 -3.42 -7.87 -13.69
CA ASN A 61 -3.62 -7.57 -15.12
C ASN A 61 -4.54 -6.36 -15.37
N GLY A 62 -4.53 -5.37 -14.47
CA GLY A 62 -5.44 -4.24 -14.48
C GLY A 62 -4.74 -2.88 -14.51
N GLU A 63 -5.52 -1.84 -14.24
CA GLU A 63 -5.04 -0.47 -14.14
C GLU A 63 -5.56 0.20 -12.87
N ILE A 64 -4.70 0.99 -12.24
CA ILE A 64 -5.04 1.84 -11.09
C ILE A 64 -4.66 3.26 -11.45
N ASN A 65 -5.65 4.14 -11.44
CA ASN A 65 -5.52 5.56 -11.72
C ASN A 65 -6.13 6.34 -10.54
N ASN A 66 -5.29 6.91 -9.68
CA ASN A 66 -5.70 7.63 -8.47
C ASN A 66 -6.42 6.73 -7.45
N LEU A 67 -5.68 5.86 -6.78
CA LEU A 67 -6.14 5.13 -5.60
C LEU A 67 -5.57 5.80 -4.35
N PHE A 68 -6.45 6.26 -3.46
CA PHE A 68 -6.08 6.79 -2.16
C PHE A 68 -6.52 5.84 -1.06
N ILE A 69 -5.57 5.43 -0.23
CA ILE A 69 -5.79 4.50 0.87
C ILE A 69 -5.41 5.20 2.16
N LYS A 70 -6.33 5.27 3.14
CA LYS A 70 -6.05 5.92 4.41
C LYS A 70 -6.59 5.14 5.59
N LYS A 71 -5.76 4.96 6.62
CA LYS A 71 -6.11 4.19 7.83
C LYS A 71 -6.58 2.76 7.52
N SER A 72 -6.09 2.17 6.43
CA SER A 72 -6.52 0.87 5.95
C SER A 72 -5.40 -0.17 6.06
N ASN A 73 -5.78 -1.44 6.17
CA ASN A 73 -4.86 -2.58 6.18
C ASN A 73 -4.55 -3.01 4.75
N ILE A 74 -3.29 -2.89 4.32
CA ILE A 74 -2.85 -3.32 2.98
C ILE A 74 -1.87 -4.49 3.04
N PHE A 75 -1.84 -5.22 4.15
CA PHE A 75 -0.86 -6.27 4.38
C PHE A 75 -1.00 -7.40 3.37
N GLY A 76 0.04 -7.61 2.57
CA GLY A 76 0.04 -8.66 1.55
C GLY A 76 -0.86 -8.37 0.35
N THR A 77 -1.45 -7.17 0.24
CA THR A 77 -2.10 -6.71 -0.99
C THR A 77 -1.10 -6.82 -2.15
N SER A 78 -1.53 -7.31 -3.31
CA SER A 78 -0.66 -7.55 -4.47
C SER A 78 -1.13 -6.77 -5.69
N PHE A 79 -0.21 -6.16 -6.43
CA PHE A 79 -0.47 -5.41 -7.66
C PHE A 79 0.22 -6.05 -8.88
N THR A 80 0.02 -7.35 -9.07
CA THR A 80 0.73 -8.16 -10.06
C THR A 80 0.34 -7.78 -11.49
N ASN A 81 1.32 -7.40 -12.33
CA ASN A 81 1.10 -6.97 -13.71
C ASN A 81 -0.02 -5.90 -13.81
N THR A 82 -0.06 -4.99 -12.84
CA THR A 82 -1.05 -3.92 -12.77
C THR A 82 -0.34 -2.59 -13.02
N MET A 83 -0.85 -1.80 -13.98
CA MET A 83 -0.33 -0.47 -14.22
C MET A 83 -0.83 0.47 -13.13
N ILE A 84 0.08 1.20 -12.46
CA ILE A 84 -0.26 2.11 -11.38
C ILE A 84 0.12 3.54 -11.76
N LYS A 85 -0.84 4.43 -11.64
CA LYS A 85 -0.67 5.88 -11.72
C LYS A 85 -1.32 6.49 -10.48
N ASN A 86 -0.50 7.02 -9.58
CA ASN A 86 -0.89 7.63 -8.31
C ASN A 86 -1.57 6.63 -7.35
N LEU A 87 -0.76 6.00 -6.50
CA LEU A 87 -1.19 5.15 -5.39
C LEU A 87 -0.73 5.77 -4.09
N ARG A 88 -1.60 6.54 -3.44
CA ARG A 88 -1.25 7.28 -2.24
C ARG A 88 -1.74 6.55 -1.00
N CYS A 89 -0.89 6.46 0.01
CA CYS A 89 -1.25 5.90 1.31
C CYS A 89 -1.09 6.94 2.43
N GLU A 90 -1.93 6.87 3.44
CA GLU A 90 -1.78 7.60 4.70
C GLU A 90 -2.16 6.69 5.88
N ASP A 91 -1.44 6.79 7.00
CA ASP A 91 -1.77 6.04 8.23
C ASP A 91 -1.98 4.53 8.00
N ILE A 92 -1.10 3.87 7.23
CA ILE A 92 -1.23 2.44 6.92
C ILE A 92 -1.37 1.65 8.23
N MET A 93 -2.45 0.86 8.34
CA MET A 93 -2.79 0.16 9.57
C MET A 93 -1.67 -0.74 10.06
N PRO A 94 -1.59 -1.01 11.38
CA PRO A 94 -2.51 -0.54 12.43
C PRO A 94 -2.46 0.97 12.67
N GLY A 95 -3.54 1.55 13.21
CA GLY A 95 -3.61 2.99 13.50
C GLY A 95 -2.50 3.50 14.43
N ARG A 96 -1.84 2.60 15.17
CA ARG A 96 -0.59 2.85 15.88
C ARG A 96 0.33 1.63 15.77
N TRP A 97 1.55 1.85 15.30
CA TRP A 97 2.58 0.83 15.25
C TRP A 97 3.27 0.68 16.61
N THR A 98 3.56 -0.57 16.97
CA THR A 98 4.45 -0.91 18.08
C THR A 98 5.66 -1.66 17.54
N THR A 99 6.78 -1.65 18.25
CA THR A 99 7.97 -2.46 17.91
C THR A 99 7.62 -3.93 17.65
N GLN A 100 6.70 -4.51 18.43
CA GLN A 100 6.25 -5.88 18.23
C GLN A 100 5.48 -6.05 16.90
N LEU A 101 4.55 -5.14 16.60
CA LEU A 101 3.75 -5.19 15.37
C LEU A 101 4.63 -4.98 14.15
N VAL A 102 5.57 -4.03 14.19
CA VAL A 102 6.52 -3.78 13.11
C VAL A 102 7.34 -5.01 12.81
N ASN A 103 7.95 -5.62 13.83
CA ASN A 103 8.80 -6.78 13.64
C ASN A 103 8.03 -8.04 13.20
N LYS A 104 6.71 -8.09 13.45
CA LYS A 104 5.83 -9.16 12.98
C LYS A 104 5.30 -8.93 11.56
N HIS A 105 4.90 -7.70 11.24
CA HIS A 105 4.08 -7.38 10.06
C HIS A 105 4.80 -6.58 8.97
N LEU A 106 6.03 -6.08 9.20
CA LEU A 106 6.84 -5.53 8.10
C LEU A 106 7.74 -6.59 7.46
N GLY A 107 8.26 -7.55 8.24
CA GLY A 107 9.20 -8.57 7.75
C GLY A 107 8.68 -9.45 6.61
N TYR A 108 9.61 -10.07 5.86
CA TYR A 108 9.33 -10.87 4.66
C TYR A 108 8.55 -12.18 4.91
N ARG A 109 8.28 -12.57 6.17
CA ARG A 109 7.46 -13.75 6.46
C ARG A 109 5.98 -13.47 6.13
N TYR A 110 5.62 -13.82 4.89
CA TYR A 110 4.33 -14.12 4.26
C TYR A 110 3.16 -13.12 4.27
N THR A 111 3.10 -12.11 5.15
CA THR A 111 1.88 -11.29 5.28
C THR A 111 2.15 -9.81 5.57
N GLY A 112 3.27 -9.24 5.13
CA GLY A 112 3.66 -7.87 5.49
C GLY A 112 3.57 -6.83 4.38
N VAL A 113 3.76 -5.55 4.73
CA VAL A 113 3.77 -4.41 3.76
C VAL A 113 4.87 -4.58 2.70
N PHE A 114 6.01 -5.20 3.04
CA PHE A 114 7.08 -5.44 2.07
C PHE A 114 6.68 -6.39 0.93
N LYS A 115 5.73 -7.32 1.16
CA LYS A 115 5.15 -8.13 0.08
C LYS A 115 4.36 -7.26 -0.90
N THR A 116 3.64 -6.28 -0.38
CA THR A 116 2.90 -5.30 -1.18
C THR A 116 3.84 -4.45 -2.01
N LEU A 117 4.90 -3.91 -1.41
CA LEU A 117 5.93 -3.16 -2.14
C LEU A 117 6.61 -4.00 -3.23
N ALA A 118 6.93 -5.26 -2.94
CA ALA A 118 7.56 -6.18 -3.88
C ALA A 118 6.67 -6.54 -5.08
N SER A 119 5.35 -6.46 -4.94
CA SER A 119 4.39 -6.78 -6.01
C SER A 119 4.22 -5.67 -7.05
N ILE A 120 4.70 -4.47 -6.76
CA ILE A 120 4.54 -3.29 -7.62
C ILE A 120 5.77 -3.20 -8.52
N ASP A 121 5.62 -3.26 -9.83
CA ASP A 121 6.77 -3.12 -10.75
C ASP A 121 7.22 -1.66 -10.92
N ASP A 122 6.28 -0.71 -10.86
CA ASP A 122 6.56 0.72 -10.95
C ASP A 122 7.27 1.24 -9.68
N LYS A 123 8.59 1.44 -9.77
CA LYS A 123 9.39 1.86 -8.62
C LYS A 123 8.91 3.17 -7.99
N PRO A 124 8.56 4.25 -8.74
CA PRO A 124 7.98 5.45 -8.15
C PRO A 124 6.74 5.19 -7.28
N SER A 125 5.80 4.34 -7.71
CA SER A 125 4.60 3.99 -6.96
C SER A 125 4.90 3.31 -5.62
N ARG A 126 6.00 2.54 -5.52
CA ARG A 126 6.44 1.98 -4.23
C ARG A 126 6.75 3.07 -3.21
N PHE A 127 7.35 4.19 -3.65
CA PHE A 127 7.69 5.31 -2.76
C PHE A 127 6.46 6.04 -2.24
N GLU A 128 5.35 6.02 -2.99
CA GLU A 128 4.07 6.61 -2.55
C GLU A 128 3.42 5.81 -1.39
N ILE A 129 3.87 4.58 -1.14
CA ILE A 129 3.57 3.78 0.06
C ILE A 129 4.68 3.90 1.11
N LEU A 130 5.95 3.86 0.67
CA LEU A 130 7.11 3.80 1.56
C LEU A 130 7.29 5.07 2.40
N ILE A 131 7.10 6.26 1.80
CA ILE A 131 7.21 7.54 2.50
C ILE A 131 6.22 7.63 3.68
N PRO A 132 4.89 7.46 3.47
CA PRO A 132 3.93 7.54 4.56
C PRO A 132 4.12 6.42 5.59
N LEU A 133 4.54 5.22 5.17
CA LEU A 133 4.92 4.16 6.11
C LEU A 133 6.02 4.64 7.05
N VAL A 134 7.17 5.09 6.51
CA VAL A 134 8.32 5.50 7.34
C VAL A 134 7.97 6.68 8.25
N GLN A 135 7.21 7.66 7.76
CA GLN A 135 6.70 8.76 8.57
C GLN A 135 5.84 8.27 9.75
N THR A 136 4.97 7.29 9.50
CA THR A 136 4.12 6.66 10.54
C THR A 136 4.98 5.93 11.58
N LEU A 137 6.01 5.20 11.15
CA LEU A 137 6.93 4.50 12.05
C LEU A 137 7.71 5.48 12.96
N VAL A 138 8.19 6.59 12.40
CA VAL A 138 8.86 7.66 13.17
C VAL A 138 7.92 8.28 14.18
N ARG A 139 6.71 8.68 13.75
CA ARG A 139 5.67 9.25 14.61
C ARG A 139 5.38 8.34 15.80
N ASP A 140 5.31 7.04 15.55
CA ASP A 140 4.97 6.04 16.57
C ASP A 140 6.19 5.61 17.43
N ASN A 141 7.39 6.18 17.17
CA ASN A 141 8.64 5.95 17.92
C ASN A 141 8.97 4.46 18.08
N VAL A 142 8.80 3.70 17.00
CA VAL A 142 9.06 2.25 16.97
C VAL A 142 10.56 1.96 16.90
N LYS A 143 10.95 0.76 17.33
CA LYS A 143 12.28 0.20 17.11
C LYS A 143 12.22 -0.87 16.01
N LEU A 144 13.15 -0.82 15.06
CA LEU A 144 13.26 -1.84 14.03
C LEU A 144 14.31 -2.86 14.43
N ASN A 145 13.99 -4.15 14.33
CA ASN A 145 15.06 -5.15 14.39
C ASN A 145 15.95 -5.06 13.13
N ASN A 146 17.14 -5.66 13.19
CA ASN A 146 18.11 -5.61 12.10
C ASN A 146 17.57 -6.14 10.76
N ASP A 147 16.69 -7.14 10.78
CA ASP A 147 16.17 -7.75 9.55
C ASP A 147 15.16 -6.83 8.86
N VAL A 148 14.21 -6.26 9.62
CA VAL A 148 13.25 -5.28 9.11
C VAL A 148 13.97 -4.02 8.63
N TYR A 149 14.97 -3.55 9.37
CA TYR A 149 15.78 -2.40 8.95
C TYR A 149 16.51 -2.67 7.62
N LYS A 150 17.17 -3.83 7.49
CA LYS A 150 17.87 -4.20 6.25
C LYS A 150 16.92 -4.29 5.06
N GLU A 151 15.75 -4.88 5.22
CA GLU A 151 14.75 -4.96 4.16
C GLU A 151 14.18 -3.59 3.79
N LEU A 152 13.84 -2.76 4.77
CA LEU A 152 13.41 -1.38 4.53
C LEU A 152 14.46 -0.62 3.71
N ASN A 153 15.72 -0.76 4.10
CA ASN A 153 16.84 -0.12 3.42
C ASN A 153 17.00 -0.60 1.97
N LYS A 154 16.71 -1.88 1.66
CA LYS A 154 16.70 -2.39 0.27
C LYS A 154 15.65 -1.69 -0.58
N PHE A 155 14.41 -1.57 -0.09
CA PHE A 155 13.34 -0.87 -0.83
C PHE A 155 13.66 0.61 -1.04
N MET A 156 14.23 1.28 -0.05
CA MET A 156 14.66 2.67 -0.17
C MET A 156 15.74 2.87 -1.25
N HIS A 157 16.64 1.89 -1.41
CA HIS A 157 17.76 1.97 -2.35
C HIS A 157 17.45 1.34 -3.72
N ASP A 158 16.29 0.70 -3.89
CA ASP A 158 15.79 0.23 -5.19
C ASP A 158 15.04 1.35 -5.94
N TYR A 159 15.80 2.35 -6.38
CA TYR A 159 15.28 3.49 -7.13
C TYR A 159 16.14 3.84 -8.35
N ASP A 160 15.52 4.54 -9.30
CA ASP A 160 16.25 5.11 -10.42
C ASP A 160 17.01 6.38 -9.97
N LYS A 161 18.34 6.28 -9.91
CA LYS A 161 19.24 7.37 -9.50
C LYS A 161 19.21 8.55 -10.47
N THR A 162 18.82 8.34 -11.73
CA THR A 162 18.72 9.39 -12.74
C THR A 162 17.44 10.22 -12.60
N SER A 163 16.39 9.64 -12.02
CA SER A 163 15.12 10.31 -11.75
C SER A 163 15.22 11.36 -10.64
N SER A 164 15.00 12.63 -10.99
CA SER A 164 14.95 13.74 -10.02
C SER A 164 13.81 13.58 -9.01
N LYS A 165 12.66 13.03 -9.44
CA LYS A 165 11.51 12.71 -8.58
C LYS A 165 11.91 11.70 -7.50
N MET A 166 12.54 10.60 -7.89
CA MET A 166 12.92 9.55 -6.93
C MET A 166 14.05 10.00 -5.99
N ARG A 167 14.98 10.84 -6.45
CA ARG A 167 15.99 11.45 -5.54
C ARG A 167 15.35 12.28 -4.43
N LYS A 168 14.31 13.08 -4.76
CA LYS A 168 13.55 13.84 -3.74
C LYS A 168 12.87 12.92 -2.75
N TYR A 169 12.25 11.83 -3.22
CA TYR A 169 11.64 10.84 -2.35
C TYR A 169 12.63 10.19 -1.39
N LEU A 170 13.79 9.78 -1.88
CA LEU A 170 14.83 9.20 -1.02
C LEU A 170 15.31 10.21 0.04
N GLN A 171 15.52 11.47 -0.34
CA GLN A 171 15.89 12.52 0.62
C GLN A 171 14.88 12.63 1.75
N SER A 172 13.59 12.73 1.43
CA SER A 172 12.51 12.80 2.43
C SER A 172 12.47 11.58 3.36
N ILE A 173 12.73 10.38 2.84
CA ILE A 173 12.80 9.17 3.67
C ILE A 173 14.04 9.18 4.56
N ASN A 174 15.21 9.55 4.03
CA ASN A 174 16.45 9.57 4.80
C ASN A 174 16.38 10.52 6.01
N GLU A 175 15.77 11.69 5.82
CA GLU A 175 15.51 12.65 6.91
C GLU A 175 14.66 12.02 8.02
N CYS A 176 13.64 11.22 7.66
CA CYS A 176 12.82 10.49 8.62
C CYS A 176 13.58 9.34 9.29
N MET A 177 14.39 8.60 8.53
CA MET A 177 15.12 7.41 9.00
C MET A 177 16.14 7.73 10.10
N LEU A 178 16.71 8.94 10.11
CA LEU A 178 17.59 9.41 11.20
C LEU A 178 16.90 9.42 12.57
N LEU A 179 15.57 9.46 12.60
CA LEU A 179 14.76 9.49 13.82
C LEU A 179 14.32 8.08 14.27
N ILE A 180 14.50 7.06 13.42
CA ILE A 180 14.16 5.67 13.76
C ILE A 180 15.29 5.06 14.61
N LYS A 181 14.89 4.40 15.70
CA LYS A 181 15.81 3.66 16.57
C LYS A 181 15.95 2.22 16.05
N ILE A 182 17.19 1.73 16.03
CA ILE A 182 17.52 0.31 15.82
C ILE A 182 17.69 -0.35 17.18
#